data_AF-A0A8W8L9I2-F1
#
_entry.id   AF-A0A8W8L9I2-F1
#
_cell.length_a   1.000
_cell.length_b   1.000
_cell.length_c   1.000
_cell.angle_alpha   90.00
_cell.angle_beta   90.00
_cell.angle_gamma   90.00
#
_symmetry.space_group_name_H-M   'P 1'
#
loop_
_entity.id
_entity.type
_entity.pdbx_description
1 polymer ?
#
loop_
_entity_poly.entity_id
_entity_poly.type
_entity_poly.pdbx_seq_one_letter_code
_entity_poly.pdbx_strand_id
1 'polypeptide(L)'
;EIKPESSEHINLKVTGQDGSVVHFKIKKNTPLRKLMSAYCDRAGLKLGVVRFRFDGNPINETDTPSGLDMEDGDSIDVFQQQTGGLL
;
A
#
# COMPACT_ATOMS: atom_id res chain seq x y z
N GLU A 1 34.18 4.54 11.15
CA GLU A 1 33.72 3.88 9.92
C GLU A 1 32.20 4.02 9.87
N ILE A 2 31.69 4.76 8.88
CA ILE A 2 30.28 5.15 8.79
C ILE A 2 29.58 4.11 7.92
N LYS A 3 28.69 3.29 8.49
CA LYS A 3 27.79 2.42 7.70
C LYS A 3 26.72 3.31 7.06
N PRO A 4 26.63 3.44 5.73
CA PRO A 4 25.46 4.04 5.12
C PRO A 4 24.37 2.96 5.03
N GLU A 5 23.77 2.59 6.15
CA GLU A 5 22.51 1.82 6.12
C GLU A 5 21.35 2.80 5.98
N SER A 6 21.32 3.53 4.87
CA SER A 6 20.05 4.01 4.34
C SER A 6 19.26 2.76 3.97
N SER A 7 18.40 2.26 4.85
CA SER A 7 17.65 1.03 4.59
C SER A 7 16.92 1.20 3.25
N GLU A 8 17.37 0.47 2.23
CA GLU A 8 16.71 0.46 0.92
C GLU A 8 15.24 0.07 1.05
N HIS A 9 14.89 -0.60 2.15
CA HIS A 9 13.57 -1.08 2.47
C HIS A 9 12.92 -0.21 3.55
N ILE A 10 11.61 -0.03 3.41
CA ILE A 10 10.73 0.53 4.43
C ILE A 10 9.63 -0.46 4.75
N ASN A 11 9.10 -0.35 5.96
CA ASN A 11 7.92 -1.06 6.40
C ASN A 11 6.69 -0.16 6.18
N LEU A 12 5.68 -0.68 5.48
CA LEU A 12 4.41 -0.01 5.27
C LEU A 12 3.29 -0.82 5.91
N LYS A 13 2.30 -0.13 6.45
CA LYS A 13 1.06 -0.70 6.96
C LYS A 13 -0.03 -0.49 5.94
N VAL A 14 -0.83 -1.50 5.66
CA VAL A 14 -1.95 -1.42 4.75
C VAL A 14 -3.21 -1.71 5.55
N THR A 15 -4.04 -0.70 5.72
CA THR A 15 -5.23 -0.73 6.57
C THR A 15 -6.49 -0.85 5.72
N GLY A 16 -7.25 -1.92 5.93
CA GLY A 16 -8.55 -2.13 5.30
C GLY A 16 -9.69 -1.42 6.05
N GLN A 17 -10.82 -1.21 5.37
CA GLN A 17 -12.04 -0.65 5.95
C GLN A 17 -12.63 -1.47 7.11
N ASP A 18 -12.33 -2.76 7.16
CA ASP A 18 -12.74 -3.68 8.22
C ASP A 18 -11.84 -3.61 9.46
N GLY A 19 -10.84 -2.70 9.47
CA GLY A 19 -9.84 -2.58 10.52
C GLY A 19 -8.70 -3.61 10.41
N SER A 20 -8.67 -4.42 9.35
CA SER A 20 -7.54 -5.32 9.09
C SER A 20 -6.28 -4.51 8.78
N VAL A 21 -5.15 -4.90 9.36
CA VAL A 21 -3.84 -4.26 9.10
C VAL A 21 -2.85 -5.31 8.61
N VAL A 22 -2.31 -5.10 7.42
CA VAL A 22 -1.29 -5.95 6.81
C VAL A 22 0.01 -5.18 6.71
N HIS A 23 1.10 -5.76 7.22
CA HIS A 23 2.42 -5.15 7.17
C HIS A 23 3.19 -5.66 5.95
N PHE A 24 3.81 -4.74 5.21
CA PHE A 24 4.66 -5.04 4.07
C PHE A 24 6.04 -4.44 4.26
N LYS A 25 7.07 -5.16 3.81
CA LYS A 25 8.43 -4.63 3.67
C LYS A 25 8.76 -4.53 2.19
N ILE A 26 9.04 -3.32 1.70
CA ILE A 26 9.28 -3.05 0.27
C ILE A 26 10.46 -2.10 0.10
N LYS A 27 11.17 -2.22 -1.02
CA LYS A 27 12.22 -1.26 -1.38
C LYS A 27 11.62 0.09 -1.80
N LYS A 28 12.27 1.19 -1.42
CA LYS A 28 11.81 2.56 -1.71
C LYS A 28 11.58 2.83 -3.21
N ASN A 29 12.37 2.21 -4.08
CA ASN A 29 12.29 2.39 -5.55
C ASN A 29 11.46 1.32 -6.27
N THR A 30 10.82 0.40 -5.55
CA THR A 30 10.00 -0.65 -6.19
C THR A 30 8.56 -0.15 -6.38
N PRO A 31 7.96 -0.37 -7.57
CA PRO A 31 6.57 -0.02 -7.81
C PRO A 31 5.61 -0.70 -6.82
N LEU A 32 4.61 0.06 -6.36
CA LEU A 32 3.63 -0.39 -5.37
C LEU A 32 2.66 -1.45 -5.89
N ARG A 33 2.61 -1.71 -7.21
CA ARG A 33 1.81 -2.80 -7.82
C ARG A 33 1.93 -4.14 -7.08
N LYS A 34 3.15 -4.52 -6.67
CA LYS A 34 3.38 -5.80 -5.98
C LYS A 34 2.69 -5.84 -4.61
N LEU A 35 2.74 -4.75 -3.87
CA LEU A 35 2.06 -4.60 -2.58
C LEU A 35 0.55 -4.65 -2.77
N MET A 36 0.02 -3.93 -3.77
CA MET A 36 -1.41 -3.91 -4.06
C MET A 36 -1.96 -5.28 -4.44
N SER A 37 -1.27 -5.99 -5.34
CA SER A 37 -1.65 -7.36 -5.75
C SER A 37 -1.63 -8.30 -4.55
N ALA A 38 -0.55 -8.30 -3.77
CA ALA A 38 -0.42 -9.18 -2.61
C ALA A 38 -1.47 -8.92 -1.53
N TYR A 39 -1.84 -7.65 -1.31
CA TYR A 39 -2.95 -7.30 -0.43
C TYR A 39 -4.28 -7.83 -0.96
N CYS A 40 -4.57 -7.62 -2.25
CA CYS A 40 -5.79 -8.11 -2.90
C CYS A 40 -5.90 -9.64 -2.84
N ASP A 41 -4.82 -10.35 -3.15
CA ASP A 41 -4.77 -11.82 -3.11
C ASP A 41 -5.04 -12.35 -1.70
N ARG A 42 -4.47 -11.68 -0.67
CA ARG A 42 -4.68 -12.04 0.74
C ARG A 42 -6.11 -11.72 1.21
N ALA A 43 -6.67 -10.61 0.77
CA ALA A 43 -8.02 -10.18 1.14
C ALA A 43 -9.12 -10.87 0.30
N GLY A 44 -8.77 -11.62 -0.74
CA GLY A 44 -9.73 -12.19 -1.69
C GLY A 44 -10.43 -11.14 -2.54
N LEU A 45 -9.81 -9.97 -2.73
CA LEU A 45 -10.34 -8.84 -3.47
C LEU A 45 -9.75 -8.76 -4.87
N LYS A 46 -10.42 -8.06 -5.79
CA LYS A 46 -9.86 -7.74 -7.11
C LYS A 46 -9.30 -6.32 -7.10
N LEU A 47 -8.15 -6.11 -7.75
CA LEU A 47 -7.50 -4.80 -7.82
C LEU A 47 -8.44 -3.70 -8.34
N GLY A 48 -9.30 -4.02 -9.31
CA GLY A 48 -10.27 -3.08 -9.90
C GLY A 48 -11.47 -2.71 -9.01
N VAL A 49 -11.64 -3.36 -7.86
CA VAL A 49 -12.71 -3.04 -6.89
C VAL A 49 -12.16 -2.40 -5.62
N VAL A 50 -10.87 -2.08 -5.57
CA VAL A 50 -10.24 -1.41 -4.43
C VAL A 50 -9.51 -0.16 -4.87
N ARG A 51 -9.37 0.80 -3.95
CA ARG A 51 -8.56 2.00 -4.12
C ARG A 51 -7.60 2.13 -2.95
N PHE A 52 -6.33 2.27 -3.27
CA PHE A 52 -5.26 2.51 -2.31
C PHE A 52 -5.02 4.01 -2.21
N ARG A 53 -4.90 4.53 -0.98
CA ARG A 53 -4.61 5.93 -0.71
C ARG A 53 -3.48 6.08 0.29
N PHE A 54 -2.69 7.13 0.11
CA PHE A 54 -1.68 7.59 1.06
C PHE A 54 -1.91 9.08 1.29
N ASP A 55 -2.02 9.50 2.54
CA ASP A 55 -2.38 10.88 2.93
C ASP A 55 -3.60 11.43 2.16
N GLY A 56 -4.59 10.57 1.92
CA GLY A 56 -5.80 10.90 1.15
C GLY A 56 -5.62 10.95 -0.36
N ASN A 57 -4.40 10.88 -0.89
CA ASN A 57 -4.12 10.88 -2.33
C ASN A 57 -4.18 9.46 -2.91
N PRO A 58 -4.73 9.28 -4.13
CA PRO A 58 -4.75 7.97 -4.78
C PRO A 58 -3.34 7.51 -5.15
N ILE A 59 -3.06 6.23 -4.92
CA ILE A 59 -1.81 5.58 -5.30
C ILE A 59 -2.04 4.80 -6.60
N ASN A 60 -1.13 4.95 -7.57
CA ASN A 60 -1.11 4.18 -8.81
C ASN A 60 -0.13 3.00 -8.72
N GLU A 61 -0.32 2.01 -9.59
CA GLU A 61 0.52 0.80 -9.63
C GLU A 61 2.00 1.07 -9.92
N THR A 62 2.30 2.15 -10.66
CA THR A 62 3.65 2.57 -11.05
C THR A 62 4.33 3.43 -10.00
N ASP A 63 3.57 3.93 -9.02
CA ASP A 63 4.13 4.79 -7.97
C ASP A 63 5.08 3.99 -7.09
N THR A 64 6.06 4.68 -6.54
CA THR A 64 7.08 4.09 -5.67
C THR A 64 7.01 4.78 -4.32
N PRO A 65 7.38 4.11 -3.21
CA PRO A 65 7.44 4.77 -1.92
C PRO A 65 8.28 6.05 -1.93
N SER A 66 9.44 6.05 -2.61
CA SER A 66 10.26 7.26 -2.75
C SER A 66 9.57 8.37 -3.56
N GLY A 67 8.75 8.02 -4.55
CA GLY A 67 8.05 9.00 -5.39
C GLY A 67 6.83 9.63 -4.70
N LEU A 68 6.36 9.01 -3.62
CA LEU A 68 5.27 9.50 -2.78
C LEU A 68 5.79 10.01 -1.41
N ASP A 69 7.10 10.15 -1.25
CA ASP A 69 7.76 10.58 -0.01
C ASP A 69 7.36 9.75 1.23
N MET A 70 7.12 8.44 1.05
CA MET A 70 6.80 7.52 2.13
C MET A 70 8.02 7.17 2.99
N GLU A 71 7.79 7.11 4.30
CA GLU A 71 8.75 6.77 5.33
C GLU A 71 8.49 5.40 5.98
N ASP A 72 9.42 4.96 6.83
CA ASP A 72 9.28 3.71 7.55
C ASP A 72 8.17 3.82 8.61
N GLY A 73 7.19 2.92 8.54
CA GLY A 73 6.06 2.86 9.46
C GLY A 73 4.78 3.54 8.96
N ASP A 74 4.83 4.17 7.78
CA ASP A 74 3.69 4.82 7.13
C ASP A 74 2.55 3.86 6.82
N SER A 75 1.35 4.44 6.67
CA SER A 75 0.10 3.71 6.48
C SER A 75 -0.57 4.05 5.15
N ILE A 76 -1.02 3.03 4.45
CA ILE A 76 -1.82 3.09 3.22
C ILE A 76 -3.23 2.63 3.58
N ASP A 77 -4.21 3.43 3.23
CA ASP A 77 -5.62 3.11 3.42
C ASP A 77 -6.19 2.42 2.17
N VAL A 78 -6.97 1.35 2.38
CA VAL A 78 -7.63 0.60 1.31
C VAL A 78 -9.14 0.75 1.44
N PHE A 79 -9.74 1.29 0.37
CA PHE A 79 -11.18 1.46 0.26
C PHE A 79 -11.73 0.50 -0.79
N GLN A 80 -12.73 -0.31 -0.46
CA GLN A 80 -13.46 -1.03 -1.48
C GLN A 80 -14.35 -0.03 -2.24
N GLN A 81 -14.37 -0.11 -3.56
CA GLN A 81 -15.38 0.54 -4.37
C GLN A 81 -16.72 -0.09 -3.99
N GLN A 82 -17.53 0.64 -3.25
CA GLN A 82 -18.89 0.23 -2.93
C GLN A 82 -19.65 0.10 -4.26
N THR A 83 -19.82 -1.12 -4.73
CA THR A 83 -20.90 -1.46 -5.64
C THR A 83 -22.14 -1.39 -4.76
N GLY A 84 -22.96 -0.35 -4.96
CA GLY A 84 -24.16 -0.11 -4.17
C GLY A 84 -24.94 -1.41 -3.97
N GLY A 85 -25.34 -1.66 -2.72
CA GLY A 85 -26.09 -2.85 -2.35
C GLY A 85 -27.29 -3.04 -3.28
N LEU A 86 -27.45 -4.25 -3.81
CA LEU A 86 -28.69 -4.66 -4.43
C LEU A 86 -29.65 -5.07 -3.30
N LEU A 87 -30.75 -4.31 -3.21
CA LEU A 87 -31.96 -4.44 -2.38
C LEU A 87 -31.95 -3.77 -1.00
#